data_AF-A0A7T0M4N7-F1
#
_entry.id   AF-A0A7T0M4N7-F1
#
_cell.length_a   1.000
_cell.length_b   1.000
_cell.length_c   1.000
_cell.angle_alpha   90.00
_cell.angle_beta   90.00
_cell.angle_gamma   90.00
#
_symmetry.space_group_name_H-M   'P 1'
#
loop_
_entity.id
_entity.type
_entity.pdbx_description
1 polymer ?
#
loop_
_entity_poly.entity_id
_entity_poly.type
_entity_poly.pdbx_seq_one_letter_code
_entity_poly.pdbx_strand_id
1 'polypeptide(L)'
;MYNSTLETVFNGGRWLSGRKRQTVNLLGNPRWFESNSSHIYNKYFGLYKDYLSKKLINIEIKKKSWNTLSIYPNNIQYKLNKYNFKVKSSLLPHKNLINYNNFIIKNTIFSTFTKLKIPTTSYLFRRKYLLNLVLSNYTLYKDYYLYNRVPYLKKKITALGVFHSEKTLLLNFLRYRFFPTIHDFNSTKQYLYLSLGMVSWRFKQSKAFRKNKMVFLLLSNFLRKILLYSSIKRYMMVIRKIPIYFKEILNTLTSPTIAPYTHPFFKKKTVEERFYKNPFYFSHILFFNNKPYGSLKLKKRGRLKRKITKKIVSINRITD
;
A
#
# COMPACT_ATOMS: atom_id res chain seq x y z
N MET A 1 51.48 22.96 -58.63
CA MET A 1 52.09 21.63 -58.82
C MET A 1 51.97 20.85 -57.52
N TYR A 2 51.49 19.60 -57.63
CA TYR A 2 51.25 18.57 -56.61
C TYR A 2 50.13 18.77 -55.57
N ASN A 3 48.93 18.34 -55.99
CA ASN A 3 47.87 17.80 -55.14
C ASN A 3 48.31 16.44 -54.56
N SER A 4 48.04 16.18 -53.28
CA SER A 4 47.98 14.82 -52.74
C SER A 4 46.84 14.69 -51.74
N THR A 5 45.69 14.26 -52.26
CA THR A 5 44.50 13.85 -51.51
C THR A 5 44.66 12.38 -51.10
N LEU A 6 44.79 12.13 -49.80
CA LEU A 6 44.74 10.78 -49.23
C LEU A 6 43.28 10.37 -49.05
N GLU A 7 42.74 9.68 -50.05
CA GLU A 7 41.48 8.95 -49.95
C GLU A 7 41.71 7.64 -49.17
N THR A 8 41.21 7.58 -47.94
CA THR A 8 41.12 6.33 -47.18
C THR A 8 39.91 5.54 -47.65
N VAL A 9 40.18 4.47 -48.41
CA VAL A 9 39.21 3.45 -48.84
C VAL A 9 38.71 2.68 -47.61
N PHE A 10 37.52 3.03 -47.11
CA PHE A 10 36.78 2.21 -46.16
C PHE A 10 36.11 1.06 -46.90
N ASN A 11 36.80 -0.08 -47.00
CA ASN A 11 36.20 -1.33 -47.44
C ASN A 11 35.13 -1.77 -46.43
N GLY A 12 33.88 -1.72 -46.89
CA GLY A 12 32.69 -2.15 -46.16
C GLY A 12 32.70 -3.65 -45.86
N GLY A 13 33.24 -4.01 -44.70
CA GLY A 13 33.05 -5.34 -44.11
C GLY A 13 31.57 -5.55 -43.77
N ARG A 14 30.91 -6.44 -44.51
CA ARG A 14 29.55 -6.92 -44.23
C ARG A 14 29.50 -7.47 -42.80
N TRP A 15 28.76 -6.80 -41.92
CA TRP A 15 28.44 -7.31 -40.59
C TRP A 15 27.56 -8.56 -40.73
N LEU A 16 28.08 -9.71 -40.29
CA LEU A 16 27.33 -10.96 -40.18
C LEU A 16 26.26 -10.82 -39.08
N SER A 17 25.08 -10.39 -39.49
CA SER A 17 23.85 -10.37 -38.69
C SER A 17 23.37 -11.80 -38.45
N GLY A 18 23.81 -12.47 -37.38
CA GLY A 18 23.33 -13.85 -37.23
C GLY A 18 23.70 -14.71 -36.04
N ARG A 19 24.19 -14.21 -34.91
CA ARG A 19 24.21 -15.04 -33.67
C ARG A 19 23.82 -14.23 -32.44
N LYS A 20 22.55 -14.42 -32.02
CA LYS A 20 22.09 -14.07 -30.67
C LYS A 20 22.97 -14.80 -29.65
N ARG A 21 23.88 -14.08 -29.01
CA ARG A 21 24.59 -14.56 -27.82
C ARG A 21 23.54 -14.77 -26.72
N GLN A 22 23.24 -16.04 -26.41
CA GLN A 22 22.58 -16.40 -25.16
C GLN A 22 23.61 -16.26 -24.05
N THR A 23 23.51 -15.20 -23.25
CA THR A 23 24.23 -15.12 -21.98
C THR A 23 23.53 -16.05 -20.99
N VAL A 24 24.19 -17.16 -20.66
CA VAL A 24 23.76 -18.07 -19.61
C VAL A 24 24.01 -17.36 -18.28
N ASN A 25 22.95 -16.86 -17.64
CA ASN A 25 23.04 -16.34 -16.28
C ASN A 25 23.23 -17.53 -15.32
N LEU A 26 24.49 -17.81 -14.98
CA LEU A 26 24.91 -18.76 -13.92
C LEU A 26 24.91 -18.12 -12.52
N LEU A 27 24.25 -16.98 -12.32
CA LEU A 27 24.11 -16.39 -10.99
C LEU A 27 22.95 -17.06 -10.26
N GLY A 28 23.32 -17.85 -9.25
CA GLY A 28 22.43 -18.57 -8.35
C GLY A 28 21.29 -17.71 -7.83
N ASN A 29 20.11 -18.32 -7.74
CA ASN A 29 18.88 -17.69 -7.32
C ASN A 29 18.98 -17.26 -5.84
N PRO A 30 18.98 -15.96 -5.50
CA PRO A 30 19.12 -15.49 -4.11
C PRO A 30 17.93 -15.89 -3.21
N ARG A 31 16.89 -16.53 -3.76
CA ARG A 31 15.72 -17.04 -3.02
C ARG A 31 16.02 -18.19 -2.05
N TRP A 32 17.22 -18.76 -2.05
CA TRP A 32 17.54 -19.88 -1.16
C TRP A 32 17.96 -19.46 0.26
N PHE A 33 18.13 -18.16 0.53
CA PHE A 33 18.68 -17.69 1.82
C PHE A 33 17.76 -16.80 2.66
N GLU A 34 16.47 -16.64 2.33
CA GLU A 34 15.57 -15.81 3.14
C GLU A 34 14.68 -16.67 4.07
N SER A 35 14.88 -16.51 5.38
CA SER A 35 14.12 -17.15 6.45
C SER A 35 12.64 -16.73 6.40
N ASN A 36 11.76 -17.70 6.19
CA ASN A 36 10.40 -17.52 5.70
C ASN A 36 9.37 -17.30 6.84
N SER A 37 9.53 -16.23 7.64
CA SER A 37 8.61 -15.89 8.74
C SER A 37 7.16 -15.63 8.28
N SER A 38 6.98 -15.18 7.03
CA SER A 38 5.67 -14.95 6.42
C SER A 38 4.86 -16.22 6.15
N HIS A 39 5.53 -17.38 6.07
CA HIS A 39 4.88 -18.66 5.75
C HIS A 39 4.05 -19.19 6.93
N ILE A 40 4.49 -18.92 8.16
CA ILE A 40 3.80 -19.30 9.39
C ILE A 40 2.51 -18.48 9.54
N TYR A 41 2.59 -17.15 9.36
CA TYR A 41 1.43 -16.27 9.48
C TYR A 41 0.33 -16.56 8.45
N ASN A 42 0.72 -16.83 7.19
CA ASN A 42 -0.23 -17.16 6.13
C ASN A 42 -0.91 -18.53 6.33
N LYS A 43 -0.22 -19.50 6.94
CA LYS A 43 -0.82 -20.79 7.30
C LYS A 43 -1.95 -20.62 8.34
N TYR A 44 -1.72 -19.80 9.36
CA TYR A 44 -2.75 -19.54 10.39
C TYR A 44 -3.91 -18.69 9.88
N PHE A 45 -3.65 -17.69 9.04
CA PHE A 45 -4.71 -16.84 8.47
C PHE A 45 -5.62 -17.60 7.49
N GLY A 46 -5.05 -18.54 6.71
CA GLY A 46 -5.81 -19.43 5.82
C GLY A 46 -6.78 -20.33 6.58
N LEU A 47 -6.30 -20.97 7.66
CA LEU A 47 -7.13 -21.82 8.53
C LEU A 47 -8.29 -21.05 9.17
N TYR A 48 -8.08 -19.80 9.58
CA TYR A 48 -9.11 -18.95 10.16
C TYR A 48 -10.19 -18.55 9.13
N LYS A 49 -9.79 -18.27 7.89
CA LYS A 49 -10.71 -17.91 6.81
C LYS A 49 -11.60 -19.08 6.39
N ASP A 50 -11.03 -20.29 6.31
CA ASP A 50 -11.78 -21.51 5.99
C ASP A 50 -12.76 -21.92 7.10
N TYR A 51 -12.41 -21.64 8.36
CA TYR A 51 -13.34 -21.83 9.47
C TYR A 51 -14.55 -20.87 9.38
N LEU A 52 -14.31 -19.60 9.05
CA LEU A 52 -15.38 -18.61 8.90
C LEU A 52 -16.29 -18.89 7.70
N SER A 53 -15.74 -19.34 6.57
CA SER A 53 -16.53 -19.66 5.38
C SER A 53 -17.46 -20.85 5.61
N LYS A 54 -16.96 -21.93 6.24
CA LYS A 54 -17.79 -23.09 6.62
C LYS A 54 -18.89 -22.71 7.60
N LYS A 55 -18.61 -21.80 8.54
CA LYS A 55 -19.60 -21.34 9.52
C LYS A 55 -20.69 -20.47 8.89
N LEU A 56 -20.35 -19.63 7.91
CA LEU A 56 -21.29 -18.78 7.18
C LEU A 56 -22.21 -19.60 6.25
N ILE A 57 -21.66 -20.60 5.53
CA ILE A 57 -22.45 -21.50 4.68
C ILE A 57 -23.52 -22.24 5.50
N ASN A 58 -23.18 -22.70 6.71
CA ASN A 58 -24.15 -23.35 7.60
C ASN A 58 -25.27 -22.42 8.10
N ILE A 59 -25.05 -21.10 8.15
CA ILE A 59 -26.06 -20.10 8.52
C ILE A 59 -27.02 -19.86 7.34
N GLU A 60 -26.51 -19.88 6.11
CA GLU A 60 -27.30 -19.64 4.89
C GLU A 60 -28.22 -20.81 4.56
N ILE A 61 -27.75 -22.05 4.74
CA ILE A 61 -28.58 -23.27 4.59
C ILE A 61 -29.76 -23.26 5.58
N LYS A 62 -29.57 -22.71 6.79
CA LYS A 62 -30.65 -22.56 7.79
C LYS A 62 -31.64 -21.43 7.48
N LYS A 63 -31.27 -20.44 6.67
CA LYS A 63 -32.17 -19.34 6.28
C LYS A 63 -33.18 -19.75 5.20
N LYS A 64 -32.89 -20.79 4.40
CA LYS A 64 -33.76 -21.21 3.30
C LYS A 64 -35.09 -21.86 3.73
N SER A 65 -35.32 -22.03 5.04
CA SER A 65 -36.51 -22.72 5.57
C SER A 65 -37.46 -21.86 6.42
N TRP A 66 -37.36 -20.53 6.41
CA TRP A 66 -38.26 -19.67 7.21
C TRP A 66 -38.80 -18.45 6.44
N ASN A 67 -40.12 -18.49 6.22
CA ASN A 67 -41.15 -17.44 6.06
C ASN A 67 -40.93 -16.27 5.06
N THR A 68 -41.94 -16.09 4.21
CA THR A 68 -42.14 -14.94 3.32
C THR A 68 -42.49 -13.68 4.11
N LEU A 69 -41.84 -12.57 3.74
CA LEU A 69 -42.06 -11.23 4.28
C LEU A 69 -42.80 -10.40 3.23
N SER A 70 -44.04 -9.99 3.46
CA SER A 70 -44.72 -8.99 2.63
C SER A 70 -44.68 -7.63 3.31
N ILE A 71 -44.24 -6.61 2.58
CA ILE A 71 -44.10 -5.23 3.07
C ILE A 71 -45.16 -4.38 2.36
N TYR A 72 -45.99 -3.67 3.12
CA TYR A 72 -46.88 -2.63 2.60
C TYR A 72 -46.46 -1.26 3.17
N PRO A 73 -46.63 -0.17 2.39
CA PRO A 73 -45.92 1.08 2.63
C PRO A 73 -46.28 1.82 3.92
N ASN A 74 -47.42 1.56 4.55
CA ASN A 74 -47.87 2.36 5.71
C ASN A 74 -48.21 1.57 6.97
N ASN A 75 -48.00 0.25 7.02
CA ASN A 75 -48.20 -0.54 8.23
C ASN A 75 -47.33 -1.80 8.18
N ILE A 76 -46.33 -1.89 9.07
CA ILE A 76 -45.55 -3.12 9.24
C ILE A 76 -46.28 -3.99 10.27
N GLN A 77 -46.92 -5.07 9.82
CA GLN A 77 -47.48 -6.09 10.71
C GLN A 77 -46.52 -7.27 10.80
N TYR A 78 -46.08 -7.60 12.00
CA TYR A 78 -45.35 -8.84 12.27
C TYR A 78 -46.31 -9.86 12.87
N LYS A 79 -46.55 -10.95 12.14
CA LYS A 79 -47.31 -12.09 12.64
C LYS A 79 -46.33 -13.13 13.17
N LEU A 80 -46.08 -13.10 14.47
CA LEU A 80 -45.41 -14.19 15.19
C LEU A 80 -46.49 -14.99 15.91
N ASN A 81 -46.51 -16.31 15.69
CA ASN A 81 -47.52 -17.19 16.25
C ASN A 81 -47.69 -16.93 17.76
N LYS A 82 -48.91 -16.54 18.11
CA LYS A 82 -49.51 -16.35 19.45
C LYS A 82 -49.58 -14.95 20.08
N TYR A 83 -48.92 -13.90 19.58
CA TYR A 83 -49.15 -12.53 20.10
C TYR A 83 -49.07 -11.46 19.00
N ASN A 84 -50.12 -10.62 18.92
CA ASN A 84 -50.17 -9.48 18.00
C ASN A 84 -49.71 -8.21 18.74
N PHE A 85 -48.56 -7.67 18.36
CA PHE A 85 -48.13 -6.34 18.81
C PHE A 85 -48.35 -5.32 17.68
N LYS A 86 -49.19 -4.31 17.94
CA LYS A 86 -49.32 -3.12 17.09
C LYS A 86 -48.55 -1.98 17.74
N VAL A 87 -47.52 -1.48 17.06
CA VAL A 87 -46.80 -0.26 17.47
C VAL A 87 -47.06 0.81 16.42
N LYS A 88 -47.66 1.94 16.83
CA LYS A 88 -47.83 3.11 15.97
C LYS A 88 -46.49 3.84 15.84
N SER A 89 -46.01 4.01 14.61
CA SER A 89 -44.65 4.46 14.28
C SER A 89 -44.47 5.98 14.19
N SER A 90 -45.41 6.80 14.68
CA SER A 90 -45.41 8.22 14.31
C SER A 90 -44.47 9.13 15.09
N LEU A 91 -43.81 8.72 16.19
CA LEU A 91 -42.87 9.60 16.92
C LEU A 91 -41.75 8.84 17.66
N LEU A 92 -40.72 8.35 16.96
CA LEU A 92 -39.50 7.87 17.61
C LEU A 92 -38.24 8.49 16.97
N PRO A 93 -37.45 9.29 17.70
CA PRO A 93 -36.23 9.89 17.17
C PRO A 93 -35.18 8.81 16.85
N HIS A 94 -34.40 9.02 15.79
CA HIS A 94 -33.41 8.12 15.19
C HIS A 94 -32.42 7.44 16.17
N LYS A 95 -32.19 8.00 17.37
CA LYS A 95 -31.39 7.39 18.44
C LYS A 95 -31.98 6.08 18.98
N ASN A 96 -33.31 5.93 18.97
CA ASN A 96 -33.99 4.75 19.52
C ASN A 96 -33.99 3.56 18.53
N LEU A 97 -33.92 3.83 17.22
CA LEU A 97 -33.82 2.80 16.18
C LEU A 97 -32.52 1.97 16.27
N ILE A 98 -31.42 2.60 16.68
CA ILE A 98 -30.12 1.91 16.86
C ILE A 98 -30.15 1.00 18.10
N ASN A 99 -30.77 1.45 19.19
CA ASN A 99 -30.97 0.62 20.38
C ASN A 99 -31.93 -0.54 20.10
N TYR A 100 -32.96 -0.31 19.28
CA TYR A 100 -33.93 -1.33 18.88
C TYR A 100 -33.31 -2.41 17.98
N ASN A 101 -32.50 -2.02 16.98
CA ASN A 101 -31.80 -2.98 16.12
C ASN A 101 -30.76 -3.80 16.90
N ASN A 102 -30.04 -3.18 17.85
CA ASN A 102 -29.13 -3.91 18.73
C ASN A 102 -29.87 -4.89 19.67
N PHE A 103 -31.08 -4.54 20.10
CA PHE A 103 -31.95 -5.41 20.90
C PHE A 103 -32.48 -6.61 20.09
N ILE A 104 -32.93 -6.37 18.85
CA ILE A 104 -33.38 -7.44 17.94
C ILE A 104 -32.23 -8.39 17.58
N ILE A 105 -31.03 -7.88 17.30
CA ILE A 105 -29.85 -8.72 17.01
C ILE A 105 -29.45 -9.55 18.25
N LYS A 106 -29.48 -8.96 19.46
CA LYS A 106 -29.27 -9.72 20.71
C LYS A 106 -30.28 -10.85 20.88
N ASN A 107 -31.57 -10.60 20.66
CA ASN A 107 -32.63 -11.60 20.88
C ASN A 107 -32.70 -12.69 19.79
N THR A 108 -32.36 -12.36 18.54
CA THR A 108 -32.28 -13.34 17.44
C THR A 108 -31.07 -14.27 17.59
N ILE A 109 -29.92 -13.74 18.01
CA ILE A 109 -28.78 -14.58 18.38
C ILE A 109 -29.13 -15.42 19.61
N PHE A 110 -29.78 -14.87 20.64
CA PHE A 110 -30.11 -15.66 21.84
C PHE A 110 -31.08 -16.83 21.56
N SER A 111 -32.10 -16.60 20.73
CA SER A 111 -33.13 -17.61 20.39
C SER A 111 -32.66 -18.71 19.43
N THR A 112 -31.62 -18.48 18.62
CA THR A 112 -31.05 -19.52 17.76
C THR A 112 -30.17 -20.50 18.54
N PHE A 113 -29.65 -20.11 19.70
CA PHE A 113 -28.82 -20.96 20.54
C PHE A 113 -29.62 -21.81 21.55
N THR A 114 -30.83 -21.39 21.94
CA THR A 114 -31.69 -22.15 22.87
C THR A 114 -32.32 -23.40 22.24
N LYS A 115 -32.32 -23.52 20.90
CA LYS A 115 -32.86 -24.70 20.19
C LYS A 115 -31.88 -25.87 20.04
N LEU A 116 -30.63 -25.73 20.46
CA LEU A 116 -29.66 -26.84 20.44
C LEU A 116 -29.80 -27.65 21.74
N LYS A 117 -30.36 -28.87 21.65
CA LYS A 117 -30.37 -29.84 22.77
C LYS A 117 -28.94 -30.25 23.09
N ILE A 118 -28.41 -29.80 24.22
CA ILE A 118 -27.04 -30.05 24.67
C ILE A 118 -27.11 -30.56 26.12
N PRO A 119 -26.30 -31.58 26.52
CA PRO A 119 -26.29 -32.11 27.87
C PRO A 119 -25.98 -31.05 28.93
N THR A 120 -26.74 -31.10 30.03
CA THR A 120 -26.94 -30.06 31.05
C THR A 120 -25.67 -29.64 31.80
N THR A 121 -24.70 -30.54 31.98
CA THR A 121 -23.46 -30.25 32.72
C THR A 121 -22.46 -29.41 31.92
N SER A 122 -22.52 -29.47 30.58
CA SER A 122 -21.68 -28.64 29.68
C SER A 122 -22.27 -27.24 29.42
N TYR A 123 -23.52 -27.02 29.83
CA TYR A 123 -24.29 -25.82 29.47
C TYR A 123 -23.79 -24.57 30.18
N LEU A 124 -23.49 -24.63 31.49
CA LEU A 124 -23.05 -23.47 32.26
C LEU A 124 -21.66 -23.00 31.84
N PHE A 125 -20.73 -23.93 31.62
CA PHE A 125 -19.36 -23.61 31.19
C PHE A 125 -19.35 -23.01 29.79
N ARG A 126 -20.14 -23.59 28.87
CA ARG A 126 -20.28 -23.08 27.50
C ARG A 126 -21.01 -21.73 27.47
N ARG A 127 -22.00 -21.51 28.35
CA ARG A 127 -22.70 -20.22 28.49
C ARG A 127 -21.73 -19.13 28.96
N LYS A 128 -20.90 -19.40 29.98
CA LYS A 128 -19.90 -18.44 30.48
C LYS A 128 -18.85 -18.12 29.40
N TYR A 129 -18.35 -19.13 28.68
CA TYR A 129 -17.39 -18.95 27.59
C TYR A 129 -17.97 -18.13 26.42
N LEU A 130 -19.21 -18.42 26.00
CA LEU A 130 -19.89 -17.66 24.95
C LEU A 130 -20.20 -16.22 25.38
N LEU A 131 -20.60 -16.01 26.63
CA LEU A 131 -20.81 -14.66 27.18
C LEU A 131 -19.49 -13.87 27.16
N ASN A 132 -18.39 -14.48 27.56
CA ASN A 132 -17.07 -13.86 27.50
C ASN A 132 -16.63 -13.53 26.06
N LEU A 133 -16.90 -14.43 25.10
CA LEU A 133 -16.63 -14.16 23.68
C LEU A 133 -17.50 -13.03 23.11
N VAL A 134 -18.77 -12.95 23.49
CA VAL A 134 -19.66 -11.87 23.04
C VAL A 134 -19.23 -10.55 23.67
N LEU A 135 -18.88 -10.55 24.96
CA LEU A 135 -18.39 -9.39 25.67
C LEU A 135 -17.04 -8.92 25.10
N SER A 136 -16.10 -9.83 24.80
CA SER A 136 -14.80 -9.48 24.22
C SER A 136 -14.92 -8.93 22.81
N ASN A 137 -15.84 -9.47 21.99
CA ASN A 137 -16.09 -8.93 20.67
C ASN A 137 -16.83 -7.58 20.73
N TYR A 138 -17.69 -7.38 21.74
CA TYR A 138 -18.37 -6.11 21.96
C TYR A 138 -17.41 -5.02 22.43
N THR A 139 -16.45 -5.32 23.31
CA THR A 139 -15.40 -4.36 23.72
C THR A 139 -14.52 -3.99 22.54
N LEU A 140 -14.04 -4.97 21.76
CA LEU A 140 -13.23 -4.71 20.56
C LEU A 140 -14.00 -3.87 19.52
N TYR A 141 -15.28 -4.14 19.32
CA TYR A 141 -16.11 -3.36 18.40
C TYR A 141 -16.37 -1.94 18.94
N LYS A 142 -16.62 -1.80 20.25
CA LYS A 142 -16.79 -0.49 20.90
C LYS A 142 -15.52 0.34 20.82
N ASP A 143 -14.35 -0.26 21.03
CA ASP A 143 -13.06 0.41 20.97
C ASP A 143 -12.72 0.81 19.53
N TYR A 144 -12.95 -0.08 18.55
CA TYR A 144 -12.81 0.24 17.13
C TYR A 144 -13.78 1.35 16.69
N TYR A 145 -15.01 1.32 17.19
CA TYR A 145 -16.03 2.32 16.88
C TYR A 145 -15.72 3.67 17.53
N LEU A 146 -15.27 3.70 18.78
CA LEU A 146 -14.84 4.91 19.47
C LEU A 146 -13.57 5.51 18.84
N TYR A 147 -12.62 4.65 18.44
CA TYR A 147 -11.40 5.06 17.72
C TYR A 147 -11.72 5.72 16.38
N ASN A 148 -12.68 5.19 15.64
CA ASN A 148 -13.05 5.73 14.32
C ASN A 148 -14.04 6.90 14.39
N ARG A 149 -14.90 6.97 15.42
CA ARG A 149 -15.97 7.97 15.48
C ARG A 149 -15.62 9.22 16.27
N VAL A 150 -14.53 9.22 17.05
CA VAL A 150 -14.17 10.37 17.87
C VAL A 150 -12.95 11.08 17.25
N PRO A 151 -13.14 12.04 16.31
CA PRO A 151 -12.06 12.92 15.86
C PRO A 151 -11.39 13.67 17.02
N TYR A 152 -12.08 13.78 18.16
CA TYR A 152 -11.57 14.34 19.41
C TYR A 152 -10.44 13.50 20.06
N LEU A 153 -10.48 12.16 19.97
CA LEU A 153 -9.41 11.29 20.48
C LEU A 153 -8.19 11.31 19.54
N LYS A 154 -8.39 11.42 18.22
CA LYS A 154 -7.30 11.74 17.29
C LYS A 154 -6.63 13.07 17.68
N LYS A 155 -7.42 14.11 17.96
CA LYS A 155 -6.92 15.40 18.47
C LYS A 155 -6.16 15.25 19.79
N LYS A 156 -6.62 14.39 20.71
CA LYS A 156 -5.98 14.16 22.02
C LYS A 156 -4.67 13.36 21.90
N ILE A 157 -4.60 12.37 21.00
CA ILE A 157 -3.37 11.63 20.69
C ILE A 157 -2.34 12.54 19.98
N THR A 158 -2.80 13.45 19.11
CA THR A 158 -1.91 14.49 18.57
C THR A 158 -1.52 15.54 19.61
N ALA A 159 -2.38 15.81 20.61
CA ALA A 159 -2.10 16.73 21.71
C ALA A 159 -1.17 16.15 22.78
N LEU A 160 -1.11 14.82 22.91
CA LEU A 160 -0.18 14.09 23.79
C LEU A 160 1.30 14.25 23.38
N GLY A 161 1.62 15.05 22.36
CA GLY A 161 2.97 15.48 22.06
C GLY A 161 3.90 14.41 21.50
N VAL A 162 3.46 13.14 21.40
CA VAL A 162 4.29 12.02 20.94
C VAL A 162 4.71 12.18 19.48
N PHE A 163 3.89 12.87 18.67
CA PHE A 163 4.27 13.35 17.35
C PHE A 163 4.40 14.87 17.43
N HIS A 164 5.50 15.35 18.03
CA HIS A 164 5.94 16.73 17.84
C HIS A 164 5.95 17.08 16.35
N SER A 165 5.86 18.39 16.05
CA SER A 165 5.67 19.06 14.75
C SER A 165 6.64 18.67 13.61
N GLU A 166 6.75 17.39 13.34
CA GLU A 166 7.54 16.82 12.27
C GLU A 166 6.90 17.23 10.94
N LYS A 167 7.69 17.91 10.12
CA LYS A 167 7.28 18.15 8.74
C LYS A 167 7.43 16.84 7.98
N THR A 168 6.46 16.59 7.11
CA THR A 168 6.45 15.37 6.30
C THR A 168 7.10 15.66 4.96
N LEU A 169 8.17 14.92 4.65
CA LEU A 169 8.76 14.85 3.32
C LEU A 169 8.12 13.69 2.55
N LEU A 170 7.18 14.01 1.66
CA LEU A 170 6.51 13.02 0.83
C LEU A 170 7.22 12.86 -0.51
N LEU A 171 7.74 11.67 -0.78
CA LEU A 171 8.31 11.25 -2.05
C LEU A 171 7.28 10.43 -2.83
N ASN A 172 6.60 11.06 -3.79
CA ASN A 172 5.55 10.41 -4.58
C ASN A 172 6.04 9.97 -5.96
N PHE A 173 5.95 8.67 -6.25
CA PHE A 173 6.45 8.06 -7.49
C PHE A 173 5.31 7.61 -8.42
N LEU A 174 4.97 8.43 -9.42
CA LEU A 174 3.85 8.20 -10.34
C LEU A 174 4.34 7.85 -11.75
N ARG A 175 4.41 6.57 -12.13
CA ARG A 175 4.67 6.13 -13.53
C ARG A 175 5.80 6.96 -14.22
N TYR A 176 7.02 6.87 -13.70
CA TYR A 176 8.19 7.68 -14.13
C TYR A 176 8.09 9.19 -13.85
N ARG A 177 7.26 9.59 -12.91
CA ARG A 177 7.21 10.95 -12.39
C ARG A 177 7.60 10.96 -10.93
N PHE A 178 8.30 11.99 -10.52
CA PHE A 178 8.75 12.22 -9.16
C PHE A 178 8.22 13.58 -8.70
N PHE A 179 7.46 13.54 -7.61
CA PHE A 179 6.81 14.71 -7.02
C PHE A 179 7.14 14.78 -5.53
N PRO A 180 8.34 15.26 -5.16
CA PRO A 180 8.65 15.45 -3.76
C PRO A 180 7.90 16.68 -3.23
N THR A 181 7.30 16.53 -2.05
CA THR A 181 6.55 17.59 -1.39
C THR A 181 6.90 17.68 0.08
N ILE A 182 6.91 18.91 0.61
CA ILE A 182 7.04 19.15 2.05
C ILE A 182 5.73 19.76 2.52
N HIS A 183 5.12 19.14 3.51
CA HIS A 183 3.87 19.60 4.10
C HIS A 183 3.90 19.32 5.60
N ASP A 184 3.00 19.97 6.31
CA ASP A 184 2.80 19.68 7.73
C ASP A 184 2.13 18.32 7.92
N PHE A 185 2.47 17.61 9.00
CA PHE A 185 1.82 16.32 9.27
C PHE A 185 0.33 16.49 9.62
N ASN A 186 0.01 17.50 10.44
CA ASN A 186 -1.35 17.73 10.94
C ASN A 186 -2.16 18.68 10.06
N SER A 187 -1.52 19.51 9.24
CA SER A 187 -2.18 20.55 8.46
C SER A 187 -2.14 20.22 6.97
N THR A 188 -3.14 20.70 6.24
CA THR A 188 -3.19 20.62 4.77
C THR A 188 -2.22 21.59 4.10
N LYS A 189 -1.46 22.39 4.88
CA LYS A 189 -0.56 23.40 4.32
C LYS A 189 0.66 22.72 3.71
N GLN A 190 0.89 23.05 2.45
CA GLN A 190 2.03 22.58 1.68
C GLN A 190 3.05 23.70 1.56
N TYR A 191 4.28 23.45 2.00
CA TYR A 191 5.38 24.41 1.93
C TYR A 191 6.13 24.31 0.60
N LEU A 192 6.25 23.09 0.06
CA LEU A 192 7.02 22.82 -1.13
C LEU A 192 6.28 21.83 -2.03
N TYR A 193 6.23 22.14 -3.32
CA TYR A 193 5.88 21.20 -4.38
C TYR A 193 6.95 21.25 -5.46
N LEU A 194 7.62 20.12 -5.71
CA LEU A 194 8.55 20.01 -6.81
C LEU A 194 8.06 18.96 -7.81
N SER A 195 8.43 19.14 -9.08
CA SER A 195 8.16 18.17 -10.12
C SER A 195 9.25 18.13 -11.17
N LEU A 196 9.43 16.97 -11.80
CA LEU A 196 10.31 16.83 -12.98
C LEU A 196 9.89 17.76 -14.14
N GLY A 197 8.63 18.23 -14.16
CA GLY A 197 8.16 19.21 -15.13
C GLY A 197 8.87 20.55 -15.03
N MET A 198 9.11 21.03 -13.80
CA MET A 198 9.82 22.30 -13.55
C MET A 198 11.25 22.26 -14.10
N VAL A 199 11.93 21.12 -13.89
CA VAL A 199 13.28 20.88 -14.42
C VAL A 199 13.27 20.83 -15.95
N SER A 200 12.34 20.07 -16.54
CA SER A 200 12.21 19.95 -18.00
C SER A 200 11.96 21.30 -18.67
N TRP A 201 11.12 22.14 -18.06
CA TRP A 201 10.81 23.49 -18.53
C TRP A 201 12.06 24.38 -18.50
N ARG A 202 12.85 24.34 -17.42
CA ARG A 202 14.10 25.12 -17.28
C ARG A 202 15.14 24.80 -18.36
N PHE A 203 15.16 23.57 -18.86
CA PHE A 203 16.09 23.14 -19.92
C PHE A 203 15.45 23.12 -21.32
N LYS A 204 14.19 23.54 -21.49
CA LYS A 204 13.43 23.49 -22.75
C LYS A 204 13.44 22.10 -23.43
N GLN A 205 13.44 21.02 -22.63
CA GLN A 205 13.58 19.66 -23.16
C GLN A 205 12.25 18.91 -23.34
N SER A 206 12.28 17.89 -24.20
CA SER A 206 11.12 17.10 -24.57
C SER A 206 10.56 16.24 -23.42
N LYS A 207 9.35 15.70 -23.60
CA LYS A 207 8.69 14.85 -22.61
C LYS A 207 9.49 13.58 -22.26
N ALA A 208 10.33 13.09 -23.18
CA ALA A 208 11.17 11.91 -22.97
C ALA A 208 12.28 12.15 -21.94
N PHE A 209 12.82 13.37 -21.88
CA PHE A 209 13.86 13.76 -20.93
C PHE A 209 13.47 13.50 -19.47
N ARG A 210 12.20 13.73 -19.12
CA ARG A 210 11.66 13.51 -17.77
C ARG A 210 11.77 12.06 -17.28
N LYS A 211 11.96 11.09 -18.18
CA LYS A 211 12.15 9.67 -17.82
C LYS A 211 13.61 9.33 -17.48
N ASN A 212 14.55 10.20 -17.84
CA ASN A 212 15.97 9.97 -17.63
C ASN A 212 16.32 10.05 -16.13
N LYS A 213 17.10 9.07 -15.66
CA LYS A 213 17.62 8.98 -14.29
C LYS A 213 18.29 10.28 -13.84
N MET A 214 19.06 10.93 -14.72
CA MET A 214 19.76 12.18 -14.38
C MET A 214 18.82 13.30 -13.93
N VAL A 215 17.60 13.37 -14.49
CA VAL A 215 16.62 14.39 -14.10
C VAL A 215 16.08 14.16 -12.69
N PHE A 216 15.93 12.88 -12.28
CA PHE A 216 15.55 12.53 -10.91
C PHE A 216 16.63 12.94 -9.92
N LEU A 217 17.90 12.67 -10.24
CA LEU A 217 19.03 13.03 -9.39
C LEU A 217 19.22 14.55 -9.30
N LEU A 218 19.04 15.27 -10.41
CA LEU A 218 19.07 16.73 -10.42
C LEU A 218 17.96 17.32 -9.53
N LEU A 219 16.72 16.82 -9.64
CA LEU A 219 15.62 17.27 -8.78
C LEU A 219 15.90 16.94 -7.30
N SER A 220 16.52 15.78 -7.03
CA SER A 220 16.88 15.36 -5.68
C SER A 220 18.00 16.20 -5.08
N ASN A 221 19.01 16.58 -5.87
CA ASN A 221 20.04 17.54 -5.47
C ASN A 221 19.44 18.91 -5.15
N PHE A 222 18.49 19.38 -5.96
CA PHE A 222 17.79 20.63 -5.69
C PHE A 222 16.97 20.54 -4.39
N LEU A 223 16.24 19.44 -4.20
CA LEU A 223 15.51 19.17 -2.96
C LEU A 223 16.43 19.14 -1.75
N ARG A 224 17.60 18.48 -1.83
CA ARG A 224 18.61 18.47 -0.76
C ARG A 224 18.99 19.88 -0.35
N LYS A 225 19.31 20.75 -1.31
CA LYS A 225 19.67 22.15 -1.00
C LYS A 225 18.54 22.86 -0.27
N ILE A 226 17.28 22.65 -0.68
CA ILE A 226 16.13 23.19 0.04
C ILE A 226 16.07 22.66 1.48
N LEU A 227 16.32 21.37 1.69
CA LEU A 227 16.33 20.79 3.05
C LEU A 227 17.47 21.36 3.90
N LEU A 228 18.67 21.51 3.33
CA LEU A 228 19.85 22.06 4.02
C LEU A 228 19.62 23.49 4.49
N TYR A 229 19.00 24.31 3.65
CA TYR A 229 18.71 25.71 3.95
C TYR A 229 17.35 25.93 4.64
N SER A 230 16.59 24.86 4.86
CA SER A 230 15.40 24.95 5.69
C SER A 230 15.79 25.00 7.17
N SER A 231 15.01 25.70 7.98
CA SER A 231 15.17 25.69 9.45
C SER A 231 14.68 24.39 10.10
N ILE A 232 14.25 23.40 9.31
CA ILE A 232 13.61 22.18 9.79
C ILE A 232 14.66 21.09 9.94
N LYS A 233 14.85 20.61 11.18
CA LYS A 233 15.85 19.58 11.49
C LYS A 233 15.30 18.14 11.38
N ARG A 234 14.00 17.95 11.62
CA ARG A 234 13.39 16.62 11.77
C ARG A 234 12.28 16.42 10.74
N TYR A 235 12.43 15.40 9.91
CA TYR A 235 11.47 15.05 8.87
C TYR A 235 10.95 13.63 9.03
N MET A 236 9.65 13.45 8.82
CA MET A 236 9.09 12.12 8.54
C MET A 236 9.11 11.89 7.03
N MET A 237 9.85 10.89 6.56
CA MET A 237 9.88 10.55 5.14
C MET A 237 8.74 9.59 4.81
N VAL A 238 7.92 9.97 3.84
CA VAL A 238 6.80 9.16 3.36
C VAL A 238 7.02 8.83 1.88
N ILE A 239 7.09 7.56 1.54
CA ILE A 239 7.32 7.08 0.18
C ILE A 239 6.00 6.50 -0.32
N ARG A 240 5.44 7.12 -1.36
CA ARG A 240 4.20 6.66 -1.99
C ARG A 240 4.51 6.01 -3.33
N LYS A 241 3.89 4.84 -3.53
CA LYS A 241 3.93 4.03 -4.77
C LYS A 241 5.33 3.46 -5.00
N ILE A 242 5.50 2.76 -6.12
CA ILE A 242 6.73 2.02 -6.44
C ILE A 242 7.85 3.02 -6.72
N PRO A 243 8.89 3.10 -5.87
CA PRO A 243 9.92 4.10 -6.03
C PRO A 243 10.91 3.66 -7.12
N ILE A 244 11.29 4.60 -7.98
CA ILE A 244 12.23 4.39 -9.09
C ILE A 244 13.51 5.14 -8.74
N TYR A 245 14.67 4.48 -8.87
CA TYR A 245 15.98 5.03 -8.47
C TYR A 245 16.04 5.43 -6.99
N PHE A 246 15.31 4.73 -6.13
CA PHE A 246 15.15 5.11 -4.72
C PHE A 246 16.48 5.18 -3.97
N LYS A 247 17.35 4.17 -4.17
CA LYS A 247 18.66 4.08 -3.53
C LYS A 247 19.50 5.30 -3.88
N GLU A 248 19.53 5.67 -5.16
CA GLU A 248 20.29 6.82 -5.62
C GLU A 248 19.70 8.14 -5.13
N ILE A 249 18.37 8.30 -5.16
CA ILE A 249 17.69 9.48 -4.62
C ILE A 249 17.97 9.64 -3.12
N LEU A 250 17.89 8.55 -2.35
CA LEU A 250 18.15 8.58 -0.92
C LEU A 250 19.61 8.95 -0.64
N ASN A 251 20.55 8.32 -1.35
CA ASN A 251 21.97 8.68 -1.27
C ASN A 251 22.17 10.16 -1.60
N THR A 252 21.59 10.65 -2.70
CA THR A 252 21.67 12.08 -3.09
C THR A 252 21.09 13.01 -2.02
N LEU A 253 20.05 12.61 -1.30
CA LEU A 253 19.49 13.40 -0.21
C LEU A 253 20.37 13.39 1.04
N THR A 254 21.02 12.28 1.38
CA THR A 254 21.79 12.14 2.63
C THR A 254 23.26 12.52 2.49
N SER A 255 23.90 12.25 1.35
CA SER A 255 25.33 12.50 1.13
C SER A 255 25.61 13.95 0.71
N PRO A 256 26.69 14.57 1.21
CA PRO A 256 27.13 15.90 0.77
C PRO A 256 27.46 15.95 -0.71
N THR A 257 27.10 17.05 -1.37
CA THR A 257 27.49 17.26 -2.77
C THR A 257 28.98 17.53 -2.89
N ILE A 258 29.64 16.82 -3.80
CA ILE A 258 31.08 16.93 -4.08
C ILE A 258 31.44 18.31 -4.66
N ALA A 259 30.57 18.89 -5.47
CA ALA A 259 30.81 20.14 -6.18
C ALA A 259 30.41 21.36 -5.33
N PRO A 260 31.28 22.38 -5.20
CA PRO A 260 30.92 23.63 -4.54
C PRO A 260 29.83 24.37 -5.32
N TYR A 261 29.05 25.19 -4.62
CA TYR A 261 28.05 26.05 -5.26
C TYR A 261 27.93 27.40 -4.54
N THR A 262 27.31 28.38 -5.21
CA THR A 262 27.07 29.71 -4.64
C THR A 262 25.93 29.66 -3.61
N HIS A 263 26.12 30.30 -2.45
CA HIS A 263 25.12 30.37 -1.41
C HIS A 263 23.83 31.05 -1.94
N PRO A 264 22.63 30.46 -1.75
CA PRO A 264 21.41 30.97 -2.38
C PRO A 264 20.98 32.35 -1.88
N PHE A 265 21.34 32.70 -0.64
CA PHE A 265 20.98 33.99 -0.02
C PHE A 265 22.11 35.02 0.02
N PHE A 266 23.38 34.59 -0.15
CA PHE A 266 24.54 35.47 0.00
C PHE A 266 25.36 35.42 -1.28
N LYS A 267 25.24 36.48 -2.10
CA LYS A 267 26.03 36.63 -3.32
C LYS A 267 27.52 36.62 -2.95
N LYS A 268 28.36 35.98 -3.77
CA LYS A 268 29.83 35.81 -3.60
C LYS A 268 30.32 34.78 -2.57
N LYS A 269 29.45 34.19 -1.73
CA LYS A 269 29.85 33.10 -0.82
C LYS A 269 29.77 31.76 -1.54
N THR A 270 30.87 31.01 -1.62
CA THR A 270 30.89 29.61 -2.07
C THR A 270 30.64 28.69 -0.88
N VAL A 271 29.96 27.57 -1.14
CA VAL A 271 29.61 26.57 -0.13
C VAL A 271 30.15 25.22 -0.56
N GLU A 272 30.98 24.65 0.30
CA GLU A 272 31.53 23.31 0.17
C GLU A 272 30.86 22.38 1.18
N GLU A 273 29.83 21.65 0.77
CA GLU A 273 29.01 20.84 1.70
C GLU A 273 29.78 19.79 2.49
N ARG A 274 30.95 19.36 2.00
CA ARG A 274 31.79 18.34 2.62
C ARG A 274 32.19 18.67 4.07
N PHE A 275 32.31 19.97 4.38
CA PHE A 275 32.71 20.45 5.70
C PHE A 275 31.53 20.68 6.65
N TYR A 276 30.29 20.63 6.14
CA TYR A 276 29.10 20.89 6.94
C TYR A 276 28.46 19.59 7.43
N LYS A 277 28.18 19.53 8.73
CA LYS A 277 27.34 18.47 9.29
C LYS A 277 25.92 18.63 8.75
N ASN A 278 25.29 17.53 8.32
CA ASN A 278 23.92 17.58 7.81
C ASN A 278 22.95 18.11 8.89
N PRO A 279 22.29 19.26 8.69
CA PRO A 279 21.42 19.89 9.69
C PRO A 279 20.08 19.17 9.86
N PHE A 280 19.69 18.30 8.91
CA PHE A 280 18.44 17.56 8.96
C PHE A 280 18.64 16.05 9.05
N TYR A 281 17.67 15.37 9.65
CA TYR A 281 17.60 13.90 9.71
C TYR A 281 16.17 13.40 9.53
N PHE A 282 16.04 12.12 9.16
CA PHE A 282 14.76 11.45 9.02
C PHE A 282 14.45 10.66 10.30
N SER A 283 13.37 11.02 10.99
CA SER A 283 12.90 10.32 12.19
C SER A 283 12.33 8.95 11.83
N HIS A 284 11.51 8.90 10.78
CA HIS A 284 10.81 7.70 10.34
C HIS A 284 10.77 7.65 8.82
N ILE A 285 10.71 6.43 8.29
CA ILE A 285 10.53 6.16 6.87
C ILE A 285 9.31 5.26 6.71
N LEU A 286 8.25 5.78 6.09
CA LEU A 286 6.99 5.08 5.87
C LEU A 286 6.80 4.78 4.39
N PHE A 287 6.42 3.55 4.07
CA PHE A 287 6.15 3.12 2.71
C PHE A 287 4.66 2.82 2.51
N PHE A 288 4.03 3.47 1.52
CA PHE A 288 2.62 3.28 1.18
C PHE A 288 2.45 2.80 -0.25
N ASN A 289 1.67 1.73 -0.44
CA ASN A 289 1.35 1.17 -1.75
C ASN A 289 2.60 0.79 -2.59
N ASN A 290 3.71 0.47 -1.92
CA ASN A 290 4.71 -0.42 -2.48
C ASN A 290 4.00 -1.74 -2.78
N LYS A 291 4.30 -2.41 -3.91
CA LYS A 291 3.54 -3.58 -4.41
C LYS A 291 3.02 -4.48 -3.28
N PRO A 292 1.79 -5.01 -3.39
CA PRO A 292 1.29 -5.92 -2.37
C PRO A 292 2.28 -7.09 -2.24
N TYR A 293 2.87 -7.25 -1.07
CA TYR A 293 3.65 -8.43 -0.68
C TYR A 293 2.78 -9.70 -0.59
N GLY A 294 1.54 -9.65 -1.07
CA GLY A 294 0.70 -10.83 -1.25
C GLY A 294 1.25 -11.75 -2.32
N SER A 295 0.72 -12.97 -2.35
CA SER A 295 1.04 -13.98 -3.37
C SER A 295 0.91 -13.37 -4.77
N LEU A 296 2.04 -13.01 -5.38
CA LEU A 296 2.07 -12.62 -6.78
C LEU A 296 1.54 -13.82 -7.55
N LYS A 297 0.51 -13.61 -8.36
CA LYS A 297 0.05 -14.63 -9.30
C LYS A 297 1.29 -15.08 -10.07
N LEU A 298 1.75 -16.31 -9.80
CA LEU A 298 2.85 -16.90 -10.53
C LEU A 298 2.48 -16.78 -12.01
N LYS A 299 3.42 -16.32 -12.84
CA LYS A 299 3.20 -16.37 -14.29
C LYS A 299 2.91 -17.82 -14.61
N LYS A 300 1.63 -18.16 -14.86
CA LYS A 300 1.27 -19.47 -15.40
C LYS A 300 2.14 -19.63 -16.64
N ARG A 301 2.86 -20.74 -16.77
CA ARG A 301 3.59 -21.03 -18.01
C ARG A 301 2.57 -20.86 -19.13
N GLY A 302 2.77 -19.83 -19.96
CA GLY A 302 1.90 -19.64 -21.12
C GLY A 302 2.00 -20.89 -21.98
N ARG A 303 0.94 -21.21 -22.73
CA ARG A 303 1.02 -22.25 -23.77
C ARG A 303 2.19 -21.88 -24.68
N LEU A 304 3.18 -22.76 -24.80
CA LEU A 304 4.28 -22.56 -25.73
C LEU A 304 3.68 -22.41 -27.13
N LYS A 305 4.05 -21.34 -27.84
CA LYS A 305 3.49 -21.08 -29.19
C LYS A 305 3.75 -22.31 -30.05
N ARG A 306 2.71 -22.76 -30.78
CA ARG A 306 2.73 -24.00 -31.59
C ARG A 306 3.95 -24.12 -32.51
N LYS A 307 4.42 -22.99 -33.06
CA LYS A 307 5.62 -22.93 -33.91
C LYS A 307 6.92 -23.31 -33.17
N ILE A 308 7.05 -22.89 -31.91
CA ILE A 308 8.23 -23.20 -31.08
C ILE A 308 8.17 -24.66 -30.65
N THR A 309 6.98 -25.19 -30.31
CA THR A 309 6.82 -26.61 -29.93
C THR A 309 7.19 -27.51 -31.09
N LYS A 310 6.68 -27.22 -32.29
CA LYS A 310 7.04 -27.96 -33.50
C LYS A 310 8.55 -27.95 -33.77
N LYS A 311 9.21 -26.80 -33.58
CA LYS A 311 10.66 -26.68 -33.76
C LYS A 311 11.46 -27.48 -32.73
N ILE A 312 11.04 -27.50 -31.47
CA ILE A 312 11.69 -28.32 -30.42
C ILE A 312 11.51 -29.80 -30.74
N VAL A 313 10.29 -30.22 -31.10
CA VAL A 313 10.00 -31.62 -31.47
C VAL A 313 10.81 -32.04 -32.69
N SER A 314 10.98 -31.19 -33.70
CA SER A 314 11.78 -31.53 -34.88
C SER A 314 13.27 -31.63 -34.57
N ILE A 315 13.80 -30.78 -33.69
CA ILE A 315 15.21 -30.82 -33.27
C ILE A 315 15.49 -32.08 -32.44
N ASN A 316 14.56 -32.45 -31.56
CA ASN A 316 14.72 -33.60 -30.68
C ASN A 316 14.39 -34.94 -31.35
N ARG A 317 13.89 -34.94 -32.59
CA ARG A 317 13.68 -36.14 -33.41
C ARG A 317 14.96 -36.68 -34.06
N ILE A 318 16.11 -36.05 -33.81
CA ILE A 318 17.39 -36.37 -34.46
C ILE A 318 18.15 -37.49 -33.70
N THR A 319 17.57 -38.07 -32.64
CA THR A 319 18.22 -39.12 -31.83
C THR A 319 17.32 -40.33 -31.57
N ASP A 320 16.49 -40.72 -32.53
CA ASP A 320 15.90 -42.07 -32.62
C ASP A 320 16.23 -42.68 -33.98
#